data_AF-A0A969XIG1-F1
#
_entry.id   AF-A0A969XIG1-F1
#
_cell.length_a   1.000
_cell.length_b   1.000
_cell.length_c   1.000
_cell.angle_alpha   90.00
_cell.angle_beta   90.00
_cell.angle_gamma   90.00
#
_symmetry.space_group_name_H-M   'P 1'
#
loop_
_entity.id
_entity.type
_entity.pdbx_description
1 polymer ?
#
loop_
_entity_poly.entity_id
_entity_poly.type
_entity_poly.pdbx_seq_one_letter_code
_entity_poly.pdbx_strand_id
1 'polypeptide(L)' 'AASIPHYALLETSPVEMPGLIEEGWAWQGGRLVVPDAPGIGLRIEDEVWERALQAEDGYIVGA' A
#
# COMPACT_ATOMS: atom_id res chain seq x y z
N ALA A 1 -0.74 -4.61 -12.04
CA ALA A 1 0.59 -5.05 -12.54
C ALA A 1 0.63 -6.57 -12.72
N ALA A 2 0.57 -7.35 -11.65
CA ALA A 2 0.85 -8.79 -11.70
C ALA A 2 -0.14 -9.67 -12.50
N SER A 3 -1.38 -9.23 -12.70
CA SER A 3 -2.38 -9.94 -13.50
C SER A 3 -2.35 -9.59 -14.99
N ILE A 4 -1.44 -8.71 -15.43
CA ILE A 4 -1.40 -8.20 -16.82
C ILE A 4 -0.22 -8.87 -17.55
N PRO A 5 -0.47 -9.70 -18.58
CA PRO A 5 0.58 -10.49 -19.28
C PRO A 5 1.71 -9.67 -19.91
N HIS A 6 1.47 -8.40 -20.25
CA HIS A 6 2.43 -7.51 -20.91
C HIS A 6 2.74 -6.26 -20.08
N TYR A 7 2.67 -6.38 -18.75
CA TYR A 7 3.05 -5.29 -17.87
C TYR A 7 4.56 -5.02 -17.97
N ALA A 8 4.93 -3.78 -18.29
CA ALA A 8 6.32 -3.44 -18.57
C ALA A 8 7.11 -3.07 -17.30
N LEU A 9 6.63 -2.10 -16.52
CA LEU A 9 7.32 -1.55 -15.36
C LEU A 9 6.31 -0.98 -14.35
N LEU A 10 6.68 -1.02 -13.06
CA LEU A 10 5.97 -0.38 -11.95
C LEU A 10 6.84 0.73 -11.38
N GLU A 11 6.31 1.94 -11.30
CA GLU A 11 6.94 3.02 -10.53
C GLU A 11 6.83 2.69 -9.03
N THR A 12 7.93 2.86 -8.31
CA THR A 12 7.97 2.62 -6.87
C THR A 12 8.64 3.81 -6.17
N SER A 13 8.10 4.17 -5.00
CA SER A 13 8.69 5.16 -4.11
C SER A 13 8.75 4.54 -2.71
N PRO A 14 9.89 3.91 -2.34
CA PRO A 14 10.04 3.30 -1.02
C PRO A 14 9.95 4.37 0.06
N VAL A 15 8.92 4.30 0.88
CA VAL A 15 8.69 5.19 2.01
C VAL A 15 8.14 4.37 3.17
N GLU A 16 8.51 4.76 4.39
CA GLU A 16 7.82 4.22 5.57
C GLU A 16 6.52 4.98 5.76
N MET A 17 5.40 4.26 5.78
CA MET A 17 4.09 4.81 6.10
C MET A 17 3.66 4.32 7.49
N PRO A 18 3.61 5.22 8.50
CA PRO A 18 3.21 4.83 9.86
C PRO A 18 1.84 4.16 9.89
N GLY A 19 1.77 2.99 10.52
CA GLY A 19 0.53 2.20 10.65
C GLY A 19 0.12 1.40 9.42
N LEU A 20 0.85 1.48 8.30
CA LEU A 20 0.63 0.59 7.16
C LEU A 20 1.28 -0.78 7.44
N ILE A 21 0.49 -1.84 7.27
CA ILE A 21 0.93 -3.23 7.37
C ILE A 21 0.94 -3.82 5.96
N GLU A 22 2.15 -4.09 5.45
CA GLU A 22 2.42 -4.58 4.10
C GLU A 22 2.78 -6.09 4.11
N GLU A 23 1.88 -6.91 4.66
CA GLU A 23 2.17 -8.32 4.91
C GLU A 23 2.46 -9.10 3.62
N GLY A 24 3.69 -9.59 3.49
CA GLY A 24 4.14 -10.44 2.38
C GLY A 24 4.56 -9.69 1.11
N TRP A 25 4.39 -8.37 1.06
CA TRP A 25 5.01 -7.56 0.00
C TRP A 25 6.52 -7.50 0.22
N ALA A 26 7.29 -7.69 -0.85
CA ALA A 26 8.75 -7.62 -0.77
C ALA A 26 9.38 -7.13 -2.07
N TRP A 27 10.47 -6.38 -1.94
CA TRP A 27 11.34 -6.06 -3.08
C TRP A 27 12.48 -7.08 -3.17
N GLN A 28 12.57 -7.79 -4.29
CA GLN A 28 13.60 -8.83 -4.51
C GLN A 28 14.16 -8.74 -5.92
N GLY A 29 15.45 -8.45 -6.05
CA GLY A 29 16.14 -8.47 -7.34
C GLY A 29 15.54 -7.52 -8.40
N GLY A 30 15.09 -6.34 -7.98
CA GLY A 30 14.47 -5.36 -8.89
C GLY A 30 13.00 -5.66 -9.23
N ARG A 31 12.35 -6.55 -8.47
CA ARG A 31 10.95 -6.98 -8.69
C ARG A 31 10.16 -6.84 -7.41
N LEU A 32 8.89 -6.44 -7.54
CA LEU A 32 7.92 -6.47 -6.45
C LEU A 32 7.28 -7.86 -6.40
N VAL A 33 7.44 -8.56 -5.29
CA VAL A 33 6.82 -9.84 -5.00
C VAL A 33 5.42 -9.57 -4.45
N VAL A 34 4.41 -10.19 -5.06
CA VAL A 34 3.00 -10.06 -4.68
C VAL A 34 2.67 -11.10 -3.62
N PRO A 35 1.99 -10.73 -2.52
CA PRO A 35 1.59 -11.66 -1.48
C PRO A 35 0.41 -12.54 -1.92
N ASP A 36 0.31 -13.74 -1.31
CA ASP A 36 -0.85 -14.63 -1.46
C ASP A 36 -2.03 -14.25 -0.55
N ALA A 37 -1.84 -13.24 0.32
CA ALA A 37 -2.88 -12.77 1.23
C ALA A 37 -4.12 -12.28 0.44
N PRO A 38 -5.36 -12.54 0.93
CA PRO A 38 -6.57 -12.09 0.25
C PRO A 38 -6.65 -10.56 0.09
N GLY A 39 -7.37 -10.13 -0.95
CA GLY A 39 -7.54 -8.71 -1.25
C GLY A 39 -6.28 -8.11 -1.87
N ILE A 40 -5.89 -6.91 -1.43
CA ILE A 40 -4.68 -6.22 -1.93
C ILE A 40 -3.44 -6.48 -1.06
N GLY A 41 -3.54 -7.30 -0.01
CA GLY A 41 -2.41 -7.60 0.89
C GLY A 41 -1.91 -6.40 1.71
N LEU A 42 -2.77 -5.40 1.94
CA LEU A 42 -2.46 -4.23 2.76
C LEU A 42 -3.49 -4.10 3.88
N ARG A 43 -3.02 -3.69 5.05
CA ARG A 43 -3.84 -3.38 6.22
C ARG A 43 -3.37 -2.07 6.85
N ILE A 44 -4.24 -1.43 7.60
CA ILE A 44 -3.89 -0.29 8.45
C ILE A 44 -4.11 -0.72 9.90
N GLU A 45 -3.21 -0.34 10.79
CA GLU A 45 -3.38 -0.54 12.23
C GLU A 45 -4.66 0.17 12.71
N ASP A 46 -5.48 -0.53 13.50
CA ASP A 46 -6.79 -0.04 13.93
C ASP A 46 -6.69 1.33 14.63
N GLU A 47 -5.69 1.51 15.51
CA GLU A 47 -5.48 2.80 16.21
C GLU A 47 -5.14 3.95 15.26
N VAL A 48 -4.38 3.67 14.19
CA VAL A 48 -4.03 4.68 13.17
C VAL A 48 -5.25 5.03 12.33
N TRP A 49 -6.05 4.02 11.98
CA TRP A 49 -7.31 4.21 11.27
C TRP A 49 -8.30 5.07 12.07
N GLU A 50 -8.55 4.71 13.33
CA GLU A 50 -9.48 5.44 14.19
C GLU A 50 -9.03 6.89 14.40
N ARG A 51 -7.73 7.13 14.61
CA ARG A 51 -7.19 8.49 14.71
C ARG A 51 -7.39 9.29 13.42
N ALA A 52 -7.20 8.67 12.26
CA ALA A 52 -7.39 9.34 10.97
C ALA A 52 -8.85 9.78 10.75
N LEU A 53 -9.83 9.00 11.23
CA LEU A 53 -11.24 9.37 11.15
C LEU A 53 -11.62 10.60 12.00
N GLN A 54 -10.82 10.91 13.02
CA GLN A 54 -11.03 12.07 13.90
C GLN A 54 -10.17 13.29 13.51
N ALA A 55 -9.33 13.17 12.48
CA ALA A 55 -8.39 14.21 12.09
C ALA A 55 -9.12 15.40 11.46
N GLU A 56 -9.00 16.59 12.07
CA GLU A 56 -9.63 17.83 11.58
C GLU A 56 -8.80 18.53 10.49
N ASP A 57 -7.56 18.10 10.27
CA ASP A 57 -6.61 18.64 9.27
C ASP A 57 -6.61 17.86 7.95
N GLY A 58 -7.48 16.86 7.81
CA GLY A 58 -7.70 16.16 6.56
C GLY A 58 -8.24 17.11 5.48
N TYR A 59 -7.68 17.04 4.27
CA TYR A 59 -8.18 17.78 3.12
C TYR A 59 -8.58 16.82 2.00
N ILE A 60 -9.69 17.15 1.33
CA ILE A 60 -10.13 16.47 0.11
C ILE A 60 -9.66 17.32 -1.07
N VAL A 61 -8.81 16.77 -1.93
CA VAL A 61 -8.51 17.38 -3.23
C VAL A 61 -9.57 16.89 -4.23
N GLY A 62 -10.61 17.69 -4.42
CA GLY A 62 -11.65 17.45 -5.43
C GLY A 62 -11.37 18.21 -6.74
N ALA A 63 -11.94 17.71 -7.84
CA ALA A 63 -11.90 18.35 -9.17
C ALA A 63 -12.83 19.57 -9.27
#